data_AF-A0A934YQ29-F1
#
_entry.id   AF-A0A934YQ29-F1
#
_cell.length_a   1.000
_cell.length_b   1.000
_cell.length_c   1.000
_cell.angle_alpha   90.00
_cell.angle_beta   90.00
_cell.angle_gamma   90.00
#
_symmetry.space_group_name_H-M   'P 1'
#
loop_
_entity.id
_entity.type
_entity.pdbx_description
1 polymer ?
#
loop_
_entity_poly.entity_id
_entity_poly.type
_entity_poly.pdbx_seq_one_letter_code
_entity_poly.pdbx_strand_id
1 'polypeptide(L)'
;MGGSVYFIPLARGPADGPTREALLETTWGVLARRIDSLAKKKGLRDITGAYLAMESSDGIRDGSWFADEGNITLSFGDAAGLCVGEADASYHWAELVTLEMWDVLAERIRPYGAELGPKPRTLEDALAKNPDPIFYFGTKLAVTTQNPTAGDDHEFRVFDSVYPLSKVPAADRERVRGLIREGRCACDLCQSLRQKLGLPLAPEAARPPKRAKPKAAAAQEGTRAAAPARAAPAFDLASAPVRTALEGKALLASPGEVVILDLAERWFAGKKVSPTLRRALPSMPIRALGLYHQRMRDLWPEVYELADLEILSLYDTSLPRGLPPDIGRLGKLRAIDLGWNSSSATWDPALFRIPSLEGVLGVGGDDPPPDLLARPLSFLDMGAWRRPGPKAARELRLEAAIYPDGFLTSEDVARMPLRFLWTTKAALPEGNPLETLALDGDEPPRWIAGLPALRHLHLSVKRLPDWLPELSGLETLVVHMHGATEGALRPLERMSSLRRLGLFAHQAASLPLDLSGLERLELLAISDGPKRWADMPRGIATLPALRRFFTSMLGAGEDAKAKRAVAATVIDGNVIRLWNPFDLYGALSPPGSAARLLARFRNEHWLDDL
;
A
#
# COMPACT_ATOMS: atom_id res chain seq x y z
N MET A 1 2.00 -15.01 17.67
CA MET A 1 2.18 -13.70 17.03
C MET A 1 2.93 -12.84 18.03
N GLY A 2 4.21 -12.58 17.81
CA GLY A 2 5.08 -11.90 18.77
C GLY A 2 5.31 -10.46 18.35
N GLY A 3 4.56 -9.53 18.93
CA GLY A 3 4.88 -8.09 18.89
C GLY A 3 5.66 -7.71 20.14
N SER A 4 6.55 -6.73 20.01
CA SER A 4 7.29 -6.13 21.12
C SER A 4 6.56 -4.87 21.58
N VAL A 5 6.36 -4.70 22.88
CA VAL A 5 5.61 -3.55 23.45
C VAL A 5 6.47 -2.85 24.50
N TYR A 6 6.61 -1.54 24.37
CA TYR A 6 7.30 -0.68 25.33
C TYR A 6 6.32 0.21 26.07
N PHE A 7 6.45 0.31 27.39
CA PHE A 7 5.57 1.12 28.24
C PHE A 7 6.32 2.30 28.84
N ILE A 8 5.72 3.48 28.75
CA ILE A 8 6.15 4.69 29.45
C ILE A 8 5.21 4.88 30.65
N PRO A 9 5.68 4.61 31.89
CA PRO A 9 4.84 4.75 33.08
C PRO A 9 4.40 6.19 33.32
N LEU A 10 3.12 6.36 33.66
CA LEU A 10 2.53 7.61 34.13
C LEU A 10 2.20 7.50 35.63
N ALA A 11 2.62 8.50 36.41
CA ALA A 11 2.12 8.69 37.78
C ALA A 11 0.68 9.23 37.78
N ARG A 12 0.30 9.93 36.70
CA ARG A 12 -1.05 10.45 36.45
C ARG A 12 -1.27 10.59 34.95
N GLY A 13 -2.41 10.14 34.44
CA GLY A 13 -2.82 10.30 33.04
C GLY A 13 -4.17 11.03 32.90
N PRO A 14 -4.51 11.53 31.70
CA PRO A 14 -5.80 12.17 31.44
C PRO A 14 -6.97 11.18 31.51
N ALA A 15 -8.14 11.67 31.94
CA ALA A 15 -9.35 10.87 32.12
C ALA A 15 -10.19 10.75 30.83
N ASP A 16 -10.07 11.69 29.88
CA ASP A 16 -10.84 11.71 28.64
C ASP A 16 -10.03 11.20 27.43
N GLY A 17 -10.73 10.53 26.50
CA GLY A 17 -10.14 9.91 25.31
C GLY A 17 -9.41 10.89 24.37
N PRO A 18 -9.98 12.05 24.01
CA PRO A 18 -9.32 13.00 23.11
C PRO A 18 -7.98 13.52 23.65
N THR A 19 -7.90 13.75 24.96
CA THR A 19 -6.65 14.18 25.60
C THR A 19 -5.60 13.05 25.64
N ARG A 20 -6.02 11.79 25.75
CA ARG A 20 -5.13 10.61 25.64
C ARG A 20 -4.53 10.49 24.23
N GLU A 21 -5.31 10.75 23.19
CA GLU A 21 -4.83 10.74 21.80
C GLU A 21 -3.80 11.85 21.55
N ALA A 22 -4.08 13.09 21.95
CA ALA A 22 -3.14 14.20 21.82
C ALA A 22 -1.85 14.01 22.65
N LEU A 23 -1.95 13.37 23.82
CA LEU A 23 -0.82 12.98 24.65
C LEU A 23 0.10 11.98 23.91
N LEU A 24 -0.49 10.97 23.28
CA LEU A 24 0.23 9.98 22.49
C LEU A 24 0.94 10.64 21.30
N GLU A 25 0.22 11.42 20.49
CA GLU A 25 0.77 12.11 19.31
C GLU A 25 1.95 13.02 19.70
N THR A 26 1.82 13.73 20.82
CA THR A 26 2.87 14.63 21.30
C THR A 26 4.09 13.88 21.77
N THR A 27 3.89 12.82 22.56
CA THR A 27 4.96 11.93 23.02
C THR A 27 5.71 11.36 21.83
N TRP A 28 4.96 10.85 20.84
CA TRP A 28 5.53 10.30 19.62
C TRP A 28 6.34 11.31 18.82
N GLY A 29 5.80 12.52 18.63
CA GLY A 29 6.48 13.58 17.89
C GLY A 29 7.84 13.95 18.50
N VAL A 30 7.98 13.88 19.83
CA VAL A 30 9.27 14.10 20.51
C VAL A 30 10.26 12.98 20.20
N LEU A 31 9.82 11.72 20.32
CA LEU A 31 10.66 10.55 20.08
C LEU A 31 11.12 10.46 18.62
N ALA A 32 10.19 10.57 17.67
CA ALA A 32 10.46 10.45 16.24
C ALA A 32 11.49 11.47 15.76
N ARG A 33 11.30 12.76 16.08
CA ARG A 33 12.26 13.82 15.73
C ARG A 33 13.65 13.56 16.31
N ARG A 34 13.72 13.01 17.52
CA ARG A 34 15.00 12.75 18.17
C ARG A 34 15.71 11.55 17.54
N ILE A 35 14.99 10.47 17.25
CA ILE A 35 15.52 9.30 16.50
C ILE A 35 16.11 9.75 15.16
N ASP A 36 15.36 10.56 14.40
CA ASP A 36 15.80 11.08 13.09
C ASP A 36 17.05 11.97 13.19
N SER A 37 17.24 12.67 14.31
CA SER A 37 18.43 13.52 14.52
C SER A 37 19.70 12.73 14.83
N LEU A 38 19.56 11.54 15.43
CA LEU A 38 20.68 10.76 15.95
C LEU A 38 21.16 9.70 14.96
N ALA A 39 20.27 9.06 14.23
CA ALA A 39 20.66 8.11 13.20
C ALA A 39 20.91 8.85 11.88
N LYS A 40 21.94 8.47 11.11
CA LYS A 40 22.38 9.21 9.92
C LYS A 40 22.74 8.34 8.72
N LYS A 41 22.96 7.02 8.88
CA LYS A 41 23.25 6.11 7.76
C LYS A 41 21.96 5.66 7.08
N LYS A 42 22.12 5.17 5.84
CA LYS A 42 21.03 4.87 4.90
C LYS A 42 19.98 3.87 5.42
N GLY A 43 20.37 2.91 6.28
CA GLY A 43 19.45 1.92 6.87
C GLY A 43 18.43 2.51 7.84
N LEU A 44 18.61 3.78 8.24
CA LEU A 44 17.64 4.53 9.03
C LEU A 44 16.29 4.72 8.34
N ARG A 45 16.31 5.05 7.05
CA ARG A 45 15.08 5.42 6.32
C ARG A 45 14.14 4.23 6.12
N ASP A 46 14.69 3.02 6.12
CA ASP A 46 13.91 1.80 6.02
C ASP A 46 13.09 1.58 7.31
N ILE A 47 13.63 1.98 8.47
CA ILE A 47 12.97 1.85 9.78
C ILE A 47 12.12 3.10 10.13
N THR A 48 12.66 4.31 10.04
CA THR A 48 11.91 5.52 10.44
C THR A 48 10.88 5.96 9.41
N GLY A 49 11.11 5.66 8.13
CA GLY A 49 10.24 6.08 7.02
C GLY A 49 9.00 5.20 6.82
N ALA A 50 9.02 3.97 7.33
CA ALA A 50 7.91 3.01 7.23
C ALA A 50 7.31 2.65 8.60
N TYR A 51 8.14 2.44 9.62
CA TYR A 51 7.70 1.83 10.88
C TYR A 51 7.11 2.84 11.86
N LEU A 52 7.77 3.99 12.03
CA LEU A 52 7.42 4.91 13.10
C LEU A 52 6.17 5.77 12.80
N ALA A 53 5.84 6.04 11.55
CA ALA A 53 4.65 6.84 11.22
C ALA A 53 3.35 6.02 11.20
N MET A 54 3.44 4.70 11.01
CA MET A 54 2.29 3.79 10.86
C MET A 54 1.74 3.30 12.21
N GLU A 55 2.62 2.87 13.12
CA GLU A 55 2.22 2.28 14.42
C GLU A 55 1.61 3.31 15.40
N SER A 56 1.76 4.61 15.15
CA SER A 56 1.05 5.64 15.93
C SER A 56 -0.44 5.75 15.56
N SER A 57 -0.89 5.13 14.46
CA SER A 57 -2.24 5.35 13.90
C SER A 57 -3.21 4.17 14.04
N ASP A 58 -2.72 2.96 14.34
CA ASP A 58 -3.56 1.74 14.23
C ASP A 58 -4.45 1.43 15.45
N GLY A 59 -4.08 1.78 16.69
CA GLY A 59 -5.01 1.64 17.85
C GLY A 59 -5.56 2.94 18.40
N ILE A 60 -5.50 4.02 17.62
CA ILE A 60 -6.37 5.17 17.85
C ILE A 60 -7.84 4.80 17.50
N ARG A 61 -8.05 3.81 16.62
CA ARG A 61 -9.34 3.54 15.98
C ARG A 61 -10.30 2.62 16.75
N ASP A 62 -9.82 1.82 17.69
CA ASP A 62 -10.64 0.85 18.45
C ASP A 62 -10.94 1.30 19.89
N GLY A 63 -10.49 2.50 20.30
CA GLY A 63 -10.72 3.05 21.63
C GLY A 63 -10.00 2.28 22.74
N SER A 64 -9.13 1.34 22.37
CA SER A 64 -8.32 0.60 23.30
C SER A 64 -6.93 0.49 22.71
N TRP A 65 -6.01 1.16 23.40
CA TRP A 65 -4.55 0.98 23.45
C TRP A 65 -3.84 2.29 23.10
N PHE A 66 -2.58 2.39 23.53
CA PHE A 66 -1.64 3.52 23.36
C PHE A 66 -1.61 4.61 24.46
N ALA A 67 -2.70 4.98 25.13
CA ALA A 67 -2.61 5.74 26.38
C ALA A 67 -3.78 5.40 27.33
N ASP A 68 -3.47 4.91 28.53
CA ASP A 68 -4.42 4.77 29.63
C ASP A 68 -4.02 5.66 30.81
N GLU A 69 -4.74 5.58 31.94
CA GLU A 69 -4.44 6.41 33.11
C GLU A 69 -3.06 6.14 33.73
N GLY A 70 -2.46 4.98 33.44
CA GLY A 70 -1.21 4.52 34.03
C GLY A 70 -0.03 4.43 33.06
N ASN A 71 -0.23 4.38 31.74
CA ASN A 71 0.85 4.21 30.77
C ASN A 71 0.59 4.87 29.43
N ILE A 72 1.67 5.33 28.78
CA ILE A 72 1.73 5.48 27.33
C ILE A 72 2.34 4.19 26.78
N THR A 73 1.61 3.51 25.90
CA THR A 73 2.03 2.23 25.34
C THR A 73 2.51 2.43 23.91
N LEU A 74 3.70 1.93 23.58
CA LEU A 74 4.26 1.93 22.23
C LEU A 74 4.37 0.47 21.77
N SER A 75 3.60 0.10 20.75
CA SER A 75 3.60 -1.25 20.20
C SER A 75 4.42 -1.33 18.91
N PHE A 76 5.11 -2.45 18.72
CA PHE A 76 5.92 -2.75 17.54
C PHE A 76 5.60 -4.19 17.12
N GLY A 77 4.69 -4.37 16.15
CA GLY A 77 4.15 -5.69 15.77
C GLY A 77 4.09 -5.94 14.27
N ASP A 78 3.53 -7.10 13.89
CA ASP A 78 3.20 -7.48 12.50
C ASP A 78 1.83 -6.91 12.09
N ALA A 79 1.67 -5.60 12.20
CA ALA A 79 0.57 -4.92 11.55
C ALA A 79 1.00 -4.68 10.09
N ALA A 80 0.18 -5.14 9.15
CA ALA A 80 0.34 -4.94 7.70
C ALA A 80 1.44 -5.76 6.97
N GLY A 81 1.86 -6.93 7.46
CA GLY A 81 2.73 -7.84 6.70
C GLY A 81 4.18 -7.33 6.58
N LEU A 82 4.70 -6.77 7.66
CA LEU A 82 6.00 -6.10 7.73
C LEU A 82 6.96 -6.82 8.71
N CYS A 83 8.26 -6.70 8.43
CA CYS A 83 9.26 -7.65 8.87
C CYS A 83 9.62 -7.60 10.37
N VAL A 84 9.73 -8.77 11.00
CA VAL A 84 10.08 -8.95 12.43
C VAL A 84 11.38 -8.22 12.85
N GLY A 85 12.40 -8.18 11.99
CA GLY A 85 13.68 -7.52 12.33
C GLY A 85 13.61 -5.98 12.41
N GLU A 86 12.64 -5.34 11.76
CA GLU A 86 12.44 -3.89 11.82
C GLU A 86 11.66 -3.48 13.07
N ALA A 87 10.75 -4.35 13.52
CA ALA A 87 10.05 -4.23 14.80
C ALA A 87 11.01 -4.18 15.98
N ASP A 88 11.92 -5.14 16.06
CA ASP A 88 12.89 -5.26 17.15
C ASP A 88 13.84 -4.05 17.20
N ALA A 89 14.22 -3.53 16.03
CA ALA A 89 15.06 -2.34 15.93
C ALA A 89 14.31 -1.06 16.33
N SER A 90 13.04 -0.93 15.97
CA SER A 90 12.18 0.20 16.33
C SER A 90 11.91 0.24 17.83
N TYR A 91 11.57 -0.91 18.43
CA TYR A 91 11.44 -1.06 19.87
C TYR A 91 12.70 -0.58 20.60
N HIS A 92 13.87 -1.09 20.17
CA HIS A 92 15.14 -0.72 20.78
C HIS A 92 15.44 0.79 20.69
N TRP A 93 15.12 1.41 19.56
CA TRP A 93 15.35 2.84 19.37
C TRP A 93 14.38 3.71 20.18
N ALA A 94 13.10 3.35 20.21
CA ALA A 94 12.09 4.03 20.98
C ALA A 94 12.41 4.00 22.47
N GLU A 95 12.85 2.86 23.00
CA GLU A 95 13.30 2.75 24.38
C GLU A 95 14.47 3.72 24.67
N LEU A 96 15.56 3.65 23.89
CA LEU A 96 16.75 4.47 24.15
C LEU A 96 16.47 5.96 24.09
N VAL A 97 15.69 6.40 23.11
CA VAL A 97 15.34 7.82 22.97
C VAL A 97 14.35 8.24 24.07
N THR A 98 13.43 7.38 24.48
CA THR A 98 12.55 7.68 25.62
C THR A 98 13.36 7.89 26.89
N LEU A 99 14.33 7.01 27.15
CA LEU A 99 15.22 7.16 28.30
C LEU A 99 16.08 8.42 28.19
N GLU A 100 16.60 8.76 27.00
CA GLU A 100 17.37 9.99 26.79
C GLU A 100 16.53 11.26 26.99
N MET A 101 15.29 11.23 26.52
CA MET A 101 14.40 12.39 26.46
C MET A 101 13.44 12.49 27.65
N TRP A 102 13.65 11.69 28.70
CA TRP A 102 12.71 11.54 29.82
C TRP A 102 12.23 12.88 30.40
N ASP A 103 13.16 13.79 30.71
CA ASP A 103 12.82 15.10 31.29
C ASP A 103 12.10 16.01 30.27
N VAL A 104 12.51 15.94 29.00
CA VAL A 104 11.85 16.69 27.91
C VAL A 104 10.42 16.19 27.69
N LEU A 105 10.21 14.88 27.79
CA LEU A 105 8.89 14.27 27.72
C LEU A 105 8.03 14.72 28.90
N ALA A 106 8.56 14.68 30.13
CA ALA A 106 7.85 15.16 31.33
C ALA A 106 7.34 16.60 31.16
N GLU A 107 8.18 17.49 30.61
CA GLU A 107 7.77 18.87 30.29
C GLU A 107 6.70 18.94 29.19
N ARG A 108 6.83 18.10 28.16
CA ARG A 108 5.97 18.16 26.97
C ARG A 108 4.58 17.57 27.21
N ILE A 109 4.45 16.61 28.11
CA ILE A 109 3.17 15.95 28.39
C ILE A 109 2.33 16.65 29.46
N ARG A 110 2.94 17.50 30.30
CA ARG A 110 2.27 18.23 31.38
C ARG A 110 1.01 19.00 30.95
N PRO A 111 0.95 19.67 29.77
CA PRO A 111 -0.25 20.37 29.32
C PRO A 111 -1.48 19.45 29.13
N TYR A 112 -1.28 18.14 28.99
CA TYR A 112 -2.35 17.15 28.87
C TYR A 112 -2.80 16.57 30.22
N GLY A 113 -2.35 17.15 31.34
CA GLY A 113 -2.64 16.63 32.68
C GLY A 113 -1.90 15.33 33.03
N ALA A 114 -0.91 14.95 32.22
CA ALA A 114 -0.10 13.76 32.43
C ALA A 114 1.18 14.06 33.21
N GLU A 115 1.61 13.10 34.03
CA GLU A 115 2.84 13.15 34.82
C GLU A 115 3.58 11.83 34.66
N LEU A 116 4.86 11.87 34.28
CA LEU A 116 5.67 10.65 34.15
C LEU A 116 5.91 10.02 35.52
N GLY A 117 5.85 8.69 35.56
CA GLY A 117 6.27 7.89 36.71
C GLY A 117 7.79 7.87 36.87
N PRO A 118 8.31 7.05 37.80
CA PRO A 118 9.74 6.85 37.94
C PRO A 118 10.34 6.28 36.65
N LYS A 119 11.49 6.82 36.24
CA LYS A 119 12.22 6.34 35.07
C LYS A 119 12.62 4.86 35.26
N PRO A 120 12.26 3.94 34.33
CA PRO A 120 12.47 2.51 34.54
C PRO A 120 13.92 2.07 34.71
N ARG A 121 14.85 2.72 34.00
CA ARG A 121 16.30 2.47 34.07
C ARG A 121 17.11 3.65 33.53
N THR A 122 18.41 3.67 33.78
CA THR A 122 19.29 4.71 33.22
C THR A 122 19.55 4.46 31.72
N LEU A 123 19.95 5.49 30.99
CA LEU A 123 20.30 5.34 29.58
C LEU A 123 21.61 4.54 29.43
N GLU A 124 22.52 4.72 30.37
CA GLU A 124 23.79 4.01 30.51
C GLU A 124 23.55 2.50 30.67
N ASP A 125 22.63 2.09 31.54
CA ASP A 125 22.28 0.68 31.73
C ASP A 125 21.66 0.07 30.47
N ALA A 126 20.78 0.83 29.79
CA ALA A 126 20.17 0.39 28.55
C ALA A 126 21.19 0.24 27.39
N LEU A 127 22.25 1.06 27.40
CA LEU A 127 23.35 0.98 26.43
C LEU A 127 24.42 -0.06 26.80
N ALA A 128 24.48 -0.49 28.06
CA ALA A 128 25.52 -1.40 28.55
C ALA A 128 25.31 -2.84 28.05
N LYS A 129 24.06 -3.32 27.97
CA LYS A 129 23.75 -4.69 27.57
C LYS A 129 22.42 -4.78 26.81
N ASN A 130 22.50 -5.14 25.54
CA ASN A 130 21.35 -5.55 24.72
C ASN A 130 21.44 -7.06 24.45
N PRO A 131 20.45 -7.88 24.86
CA PRO A 131 20.44 -9.32 24.61
C PRO A 131 20.37 -9.67 23.11
N ASP A 132 19.88 -8.75 22.28
CA ASP A 132 19.73 -8.91 20.84
C ASP A 132 20.45 -7.77 20.08
N PRO A 133 21.81 -7.78 20.03
CA PRO A 133 22.58 -6.69 19.46
C PRO A 133 22.26 -6.38 17.99
N ILE A 134 22.00 -5.10 17.73
CA ILE A 134 21.79 -4.60 16.38
C ILE A 134 23.12 -4.22 15.73
N PHE A 135 23.37 -4.69 14.51
CA PHE A 135 24.57 -4.35 13.73
C PHE A 135 24.25 -4.17 12.24
N TYR A 136 25.25 -3.81 11.45
CA TYR A 136 25.11 -3.68 9.99
C TYR A 136 25.59 -4.93 9.26
N PHE A 137 24.73 -5.49 8.41
CA PHE A 137 25.06 -6.48 7.39
C PHE A 137 25.02 -5.81 6.01
N GLY A 138 26.21 -5.49 5.48
CA GLY A 138 26.34 -4.65 4.28
C GLY A 138 25.84 -3.22 4.55
N THR A 139 24.66 -2.87 4.03
CA THR A 139 24.03 -1.55 4.26
C THR A 139 22.72 -1.64 5.05
N LYS A 140 22.32 -2.86 5.44
CA LYS A 140 21.05 -3.16 6.11
C LYS A 140 21.30 -3.39 7.60
N LEU A 141 20.32 -3.05 8.43
CA LEU A 141 20.34 -3.37 9.85
C LEU A 141 20.00 -4.85 10.04
N ALA A 142 20.70 -5.48 10.96
CA ALA A 142 20.56 -6.87 11.34
C ALA A 142 20.32 -6.94 12.84
N VAL A 143 19.32 -7.71 13.25
CA VAL A 143 19.00 -8.00 14.65
C VAL A 143 19.27 -9.48 14.91
N THR A 144 20.02 -9.79 15.96
CA THR A 144 20.32 -11.18 16.32
C THR A 144 19.12 -11.81 17.01
N THR A 145 18.97 -13.13 16.91
CA THR A 145 17.91 -13.85 17.63
C THR A 145 18.47 -14.53 18.88
N GLN A 146 17.64 -14.68 19.91
CA GLN A 146 18.01 -15.22 21.22
C GLN A 146 18.62 -16.63 21.15
N ASN A 147 19.94 -16.70 21.03
CA ASN A 147 20.73 -17.89 21.33
C ASN A 147 22.14 -17.46 21.81
N PRO A 148 22.54 -17.72 23.07
CA PRO A 148 23.79 -17.18 23.64
C PRO A 148 25.08 -17.78 23.06
N THR A 149 25.00 -18.77 22.17
CA THR A 149 26.18 -19.32 21.47
C THR A 149 26.36 -18.67 20.09
N ALA A 150 27.42 -17.86 19.96
CA ALA A 150 27.81 -17.18 18.72
C ALA A 150 28.53 -18.11 17.70
N GLY A 151 27.94 -19.26 17.42
CA GLY A 151 28.40 -20.21 16.40
C GLY A 151 28.19 -19.69 14.96
N ASP A 152 28.70 -20.41 13.96
CA ASP A 152 28.49 -20.07 12.54
C ASP A 152 27.04 -20.26 12.06
N ASP A 153 26.27 -21.02 12.83
CA ASP A 153 24.83 -21.27 12.72
C ASP A 153 23.98 -20.20 13.44
N HIS A 154 24.59 -19.30 14.23
CA HIS A 154 23.86 -18.25 14.93
C HIS A 154 23.05 -17.40 13.95
N GLU A 155 21.75 -17.33 14.17
CA GLU A 155 20.82 -16.67 13.26
C GLU A 155 20.71 -15.17 13.57
N PHE A 156 20.65 -14.38 12.50
CA PHE A 156 20.31 -12.98 12.56
C PHE A 156 19.27 -12.66 11.49
N ARG A 157 18.39 -11.72 11.80
CA ARG A 157 17.31 -11.28 10.93
C ARG A 157 17.71 -10.00 10.20
N VAL A 158 17.45 -9.97 8.90
CA VAL A 158 17.55 -8.76 8.07
C VAL A 158 16.25 -8.71 7.26
N PHE A 159 15.35 -7.79 7.63
CA PHE A 159 13.95 -7.81 7.14
C PHE A 159 13.30 -9.18 7.45
N ASP A 160 12.52 -9.75 6.51
CA ASP A 160 11.84 -11.06 6.67
C ASP A 160 12.76 -12.27 6.58
N SER A 161 14.04 -12.05 6.27
CA SER A 161 14.98 -13.12 6.01
C SER A 161 15.84 -13.40 7.22
N VAL A 162 15.86 -14.67 7.62
CA VAL A 162 16.79 -15.20 8.61
C VAL A 162 18.05 -15.67 7.90
N TYR A 163 19.21 -15.21 8.37
CA TYR A 163 20.51 -15.57 7.84
C TYR A 163 21.38 -16.17 8.95
N PRO A 164 22.14 -17.24 8.68
CA PRO A 164 23.15 -17.71 9.62
C PRO A 164 24.38 -16.80 9.56
N LEU A 165 25.10 -16.67 10.68
CA LEU A 165 26.30 -15.83 10.82
C LEU A 165 27.40 -16.17 9.81
N SER A 166 27.44 -17.41 9.32
CA SER A 166 28.29 -17.82 8.20
C SER A 166 28.13 -16.97 6.91
N LYS A 167 26.98 -16.31 6.72
CA LYS A 167 26.74 -15.38 5.59
C LYS A 167 27.42 -14.02 5.77
N VAL A 168 27.84 -13.66 6.99
CA VAL A 168 28.67 -12.46 7.22
C VAL A 168 30.03 -12.66 6.56
N PRO A 169 30.55 -11.65 5.81
CA PRO A 169 31.88 -11.71 5.21
C PRO A 169 32.92 -12.15 6.25
N ALA A 170 33.84 -13.05 5.86
CA ALA A 170 34.84 -13.59 6.79
C ALA A 170 35.64 -12.50 7.51
N ALA A 171 35.91 -11.38 6.83
CA ALA A 171 36.60 -10.21 7.38
C ALA A 171 35.84 -9.49 8.51
N ASP A 172 34.52 -9.66 8.61
CA ASP A 172 33.65 -8.99 9.60
C ASP A 172 33.04 -9.97 10.62
N ARG A 173 33.18 -11.28 10.44
CA ARG A 173 32.48 -12.30 11.25
C ARG A 173 32.88 -12.28 12.71
N GLU A 174 34.18 -12.15 13.00
CA GLU A 174 34.68 -12.12 14.38
C GLU A 174 34.26 -10.86 15.13
N ARG A 175 34.15 -9.73 14.41
CA ARG A 175 33.60 -8.48 14.94
C ARG A 175 32.16 -8.68 15.39
N VAL A 176 31.31 -9.28 14.56
CA VAL A 176 29.90 -9.54 14.89
C VAL A 176 29.78 -10.54 16.06
N ARG A 177 30.61 -11.59 16.11
CA ARG A 177 30.67 -12.48 17.28
C ARG A 177 31.05 -11.75 18.57
N GLY A 178 31.97 -10.79 18.50
CA GLY A 178 32.30 -9.91 19.63
C GLY A 178 31.10 -9.09 20.09
N LEU A 179 30.36 -8.48 19.17
CA LEU A 179 29.13 -7.73 19.49
C LEU A 179 28.09 -8.60 20.20
N ILE A 180 27.88 -9.84 19.73
CA ILE A 180 26.95 -10.81 20.33
C ILE A 180 27.41 -11.19 21.74
N ARG A 181 28.68 -11.61 21.89
CA ARG A 181 29.25 -12.02 23.19
C ARG A 181 29.17 -10.92 24.25
N GLU A 182 29.36 -9.68 23.82
CA GLU A 182 29.36 -8.52 24.71
C GLU A 182 27.97 -7.88 24.87
N GLY A 183 26.95 -8.33 24.12
CA GLY A 183 25.63 -7.69 24.12
C GLY A 183 25.67 -6.24 23.62
N ARG A 184 26.59 -5.91 22.69
CA ARG A 184 26.90 -4.53 22.30
C ARG A 184 26.33 -4.20 20.92
N CYS A 185 25.35 -3.31 20.84
CA CYS A 185 24.85 -2.82 19.55
C CYS A 185 25.86 -1.92 18.83
N ALA A 186 25.94 -2.03 17.52
CA ALA A 186 26.73 -1.17 16.62
C ALA A 186 25.86 -0.32 15.68
N CYS A 187 24.58 -0.11 16.01
CA CYS A 187 23.68 0.78 15.28
C CYS A 187 24.02 2.26 15.53
N ASP A 188 23.61 3.15 14.62
CA ASP A 188 23.99 4.57 14.68
C ASP A 188 23.47 5.29 15.93
N LEU A 189 22.27 4.90 16.40
CA LEU A 189 21.67 5.48 17.59
C LEU A 189 22.52 5.19 18.83
N CYS A 190 22.87 3.91 19.05
CA CYS A 190 23.74 3.50 20.14
C CYS A 190 25.12 4.15 20.06
N GLN A 191 25.70 4.24 18.86
CA GLN A 191 27.00 4.92 18.67
C GLN A 191 26.92 6.40 19.04
N SER A 192 25.86 7.10 18.60
CA SER A 192 25.68 8.53 18.87
C SER A 192 25.40 8.82 20.35
N LEU A 193 24.57 8.00 21.00
CA LEU A 193 24.27 8.14 22.42
C LEU A 193 25.48 7.78 23.29
N ARG A 194 26.22 6.70 22.95
CA ARG A 194 27.49 6.38 23.64
C ARG A 194 28.52 7.48 23.47
N GLN A 195 28.66 8.05 22.28
CA GLN A 195 29.55 9.19 22.05
C GLN A 195 29.16 10.40 22.92
N LYS A 196 27.85 10.70 23.03
CA LYS A 196 27.34 11.78 23.88
C LYS A 196 27.65 11.54 25.37
N LEU A 197 27.58 10.30 25.83
CA LEU A 197 27.82 9.90 27.23
C LEU A 197 29.30 9.59 27.55
N GLY A 198 30.20 9.67 26.57
CA GLY A 198 31.61 9.27 26.76
C GLY A 198 31.82 7.76 26.99
N LEU A 199 30.86 6.93 26.57
CA LEU A 199 30.93 5.47 26.69
C LEU A 199 31.73 4.84 25.53
N PRO A 200 32.35 3.65 25.73
CA PRO A 200 33.09 2.96 24.67
C PRO A 200 32.23 2.66 23.43
N LEU A 201 32.66 3.13 22.27
CA LEU A 201 31.98 2.87 20.99
C LEU A 201 32.08 1.39 20.60
N ALA A 202 31.11 0.93 19.81
CA ALA A 202 31.16 -0.41 19.24
C ALA A 202 32.08 -0.42 17.99
N PRO A 203 32.79 -1.53 17.71
CA PRO A 203 33.65 -1.62 16.53
C PRO A 203 32.85 -1.51 15.21
N GLU A 204 33.28 -0.62 14.32
CA GLU A 204 32.68 -0.42 12.99
C GLU A 204 33.16 -1.46 11.96
N ALA A 205 32.37 -1.70 10.91
CA ALA A 205 32.72 -2.60 9.82
C ALA A 205 33.83 -2.03 8.92
N ALA A 206 34.67 -2.89 8.35
CA ALA A 206 35.71 -2.47 7.42
C ALA A 206 35.10 -1.88 6.12
N ARG A 207 35.57 -0.71 5.68
CA ARG A 207 35.08 -0.10 4.43
C ARG A 207 35.55 -0.90 3.22
N PRO A 208 34.68 -1.25 2.25
CA PRO A 208 35.11 -1.85 1.00
C PRO A 208 35.95 -0.85 0.18
N PRO A 209 36.97 -1.31 -0.58
CA PRO A 209 37.83 -0.43 -1.37
C PRO A 209 37.03 0.31 -2.46
N LYS A 210 37.30 1.62 -2.63
CA LYS A 210 36.70 2.45 -3.68
C LYS A 210 37.13 1.95 -5.06
N ARG A 211 36.18 1.55 -5.91
CA ARG A 211 36.45 1.26 -7.34
C ARG A 211 36.74 2.55 -8.11
N ALA A 212 37.81 2.54 -8.91
CA ALA A 212 38.22 3.64 -9.77
C ALA A 212 37.26 3.83 -10.96
N LYS A 213 37.04 5.09 -11.35
CA LYS A 213 36.23 5.48 -12.52
C LYS A 213 37.03 5.28 -13.83
N PRO A 214 36.43 4.75 -14.91
CA PRO A 214 37.05 4.79 -16.22
C PRO A 214 36.91 6.18 -16.87
N LYS A 215 37.95 6.59 -17.60
CA LYS A 215 38.04 7.86 -18.36
C LYS A 215 37.13 7.85 -19.59
N ALA A 216 36.58 9.01 -19.90
CA ALA A 216 35.76 9.29 -21.07
C ALA A 216 36.57 9.21 -22.37
N ALA A 217 35.96 8.66 -23.42
CA ALA A 217 36.37 8.84 -24.81
C ALA A 217 35.31 9.68 -25.54
N ALA A 218 35.78 10.64 -26.32
CA ALA A 218 34.98 11.58 -27.10
C ALA A 218 34.72 11.04 -28.52
N ALA A 219 33.52 11.30 -29.05
CA ALA A 219 33.18 11.36 -30.47
C ALA A 219 31.83 12.11 -30.59
N GLN A 220 31.85 13.39 -30.95
CA GLN A 220 31.63 13.95 -32.31
C GLN A 220 30.16 14.23 -32.63
N GLU A 221 29.85 15.53 -32.72
CA GLU A 221 28.59 16.12 -33.15
C GLU A 221 28.36 15.89 -34.65
N GLY A 222 27.16 15.43 -34.98
CA GLY A 222 26.61 15.43 -36.34
C GLY A 222 25.28 16.16 -36.33
N THR A 223 25.19 17.27 -37.04
CA THR A 223 23.99 18.07 -37.26
C THR A 223 23.03 17.35 -38.22
N ARG A 224 21.71 17.38 -37.92
CA ARG A 224 20.71 17.22 -38.98
C ARG A 224 19.40 17.95 -38.67
N ALA A 225 18.94 18.66 -39.69
CA ALA A 225 17.86 19.63 -39.73
C ALA A 225 16.44 19.04 -39.64
N ALA A 226 15.51 19.93 -39.30
CA ALA A 226 14.06 19.70 -39.19
C ALA A 226 13.33 19.65 -40.54
N ALA A 227 12.29 18.79 -40.64
CA ALA A 227 11.03 18.97 -41.38
C ALA A 227 10.19 17.64 -41.34
N PRO A 228 8.88 17.64 -41.65
CA PRO A 228 7.79 18.48 -41.16
C PRO A 228 6.68 17.64 -40.48
N ALA A 229 5.69 18.32 -39.90
CA ALA A 229 4.50 17.74 -39.29
C ALA A 229 3.72 16.84 -40.27
N ARG A 230 3.50 15.57 -39.90
CA ARG A 230 2.50 14.69 -40.51
C ARG A 230 1.36 14.49 -39.53
N ALA A 231 0.14 14.64 -40.05
CA ALA A 231 -1.11 14.43 -39.32
C ALA A 231 -1.12 13.09 -38.59
N ALA A 232 -1.62 13.10 -37.35
CA ALA A 232 -1.71 11.93 -36.51
C ALA A 232 -2.63 10.88 -37.15
N PRO A 233 -2.17 9.63 -37.35
CA PRO A 233 -3.07 8.55 -37.65
C PRO A 233 -3.90 8.22 -36.41
N ALA A 234 -5.22 8.09 -36.58
CA ALA A 234 -6.09 7.49 -35.57
C ALA A 234 -5.69 6.02 -35.41
N PHE A 235 -4.99 5.69 -34.32
CA PHE A 235 -4.60 4.33 -34.00
C PHE A 235 -5.45 3.76 -32.87
N ASP A 236 -6.15 2.67 -33.20
CA ASP A 236 -6.85 1.79 -32.28
C ASP A 236 -5.87 0.79 -31.66
N LEU A 237 -5.59 0.97 -30.37
CA LEU A 237 -4.73 0.12 -29.54
C LEU A 237 -5.20 -1.32 -29.39
N ALA A 238 -6.45 -1.62 -29.72
CA ALA A 238 -6.96 -3.00 -29.69
C ALA A 238 -6.29 -3.91 -30.75
N SER A 239 -5.56 -3.32 -31.71
CA SER A 239 -4.83 -4.04 -32.75
C SER A 239 -3.33 -4.21 -32.48
N ALA A 240 -2.81 -3.67 -31.37
CA ALA A 240 -1.39 -3.76 -31.04
C ALA A 240 -1.04 -5.13 -30.42
N PRO A 241 0.09 -5.75 -30.78
CA PRO A 241 0.54 -6.99 -30.14
C PRO A 241 0.86 -6.72 -28.66
N VAL A 242 0.01 -7.22 -27.75
CA VAL A 242 0.21 -7.10 -26.30
C VAL A 242 1.33 -8.03 -25.86
N ARG A 243 2.36 -7.51 -25.19
CA ARG A 243 3.38 -8.32 -24.50
C ARG A 243 3.51 -7.87 -23.05
N THR A 244 2.85 -8.59 -22.14
CA THR A 244 2.89 -8.37 -20.69
C THR A 244 3.71 -9.48 -20.05
N ALA A 245 4.75 -9.09 -19.30
CA ALA A 245 5.78 -9.94 -18.68
C ALA A 245 6.80 -10.57 -19.65
N LEU A 246 7.83 -9.79 -20.01
CA LEU A 246 9.01 -10.30 -20.71
C LEU A 246 10.27 -10.08 -19.88
N GLU A 247 11.12 -11.11 -19.79
CA GLU A 247 12.47 -10.96 -19.25
C GLU A 247 13.23 -9.88 -20.06
N GLY A 248 14.10 -9.12 -19.39
CA GLY A 248 14.78 -7.96 -20.00
C GLY A 248 15.54 -8.24 -21.31
N LYS A 249 15.91 -9.50 -21.60
CA LYS A 249 16.50 -9.90 -22.89
C LYS A 249 15.50 -9.84 -24.06
N ALA A 250 14.25 -10.24 -23.84
CA ALA A 250 13.21 -10.22 -24.88
C ALA A 250 12.76 -8.79 -25.21
N LEU A 251 12.76 -7.89 -24.21
CA LEU A 251 12.50 -6.46 -24.42
C LEU A 251 13.56 -5.78 -25.30
N LEU A 252 14.83 -6.16 -25.14
CA LEU A 252 15.93 -5.65 -25.97
C LEU A 252 15.91 -6.21 -27.40
N ALA A 253 15.31 -7.39 -27.61
CA ALA A 253 15.23 -8.04 -28.92
C ALA A 253 14.06 -7.54 -29.78
N SER A 254 12.97 -7.04 -29.19
CA SER A 254 11.77 -6.58 -29.90
C SER A 254 11.20 -5.25 -29.37
N PRO A 255 12.00 -4.17 -29.25
CA PRO A 255 11.57 -2.92 -28.62
C PRO A 255 10.44 -2.19 -29.39
N GLY A 256 10.35 -2.35 -30.71
CA GLY A 256 9.37 -1.65 -31.55
C GLY A 256 7.93 -2.16 -31.45
N GLU A 257 7.69 -3.25 -30.71
CA GLU A 257 6.35 -3.83 -30.51
C GLU A 257 5.77 -3.55 -29.12
N VAL A 258 6.58 -3.02 -28.20
CA VAL A 258 6.20 -2.88 -26.79
C VAL A 258 5.43 -1.59 -26.57
N VAL A 259 4.11 -1.70 -26.55
CA VAL A 259 3.20 -0.56 -26.32
C VAL A 259 2.83 -0.42 -24.83
N ILE A 260 2.90 -1.52 -24.10
CA ILE A 260 2.47 -1.65 -22.73
C ILE A 260 3.57 -2.35 -21.96
N LEU A 261 4.03 -1.75 -20.87
CA LEU A 261 5.16 -2.28 -20.12
C LEU A 261 4.90 -2.23 -18.62
N ASP A 262 4.82 -3.41 -17.99
CA ASP A 262 4.81 -3.55 -16.53
C ASP A 262 6.24 -3.88 -16.05
N LEU A 263 6.80 -3.00 -15.21
CA LEU A 263 8.11 -3.18 -14.58
C LEU A 263 8.00 -3.26 -13.06
N ALA A 264 6.92 -3.77 -12.50
CA ALA A 264 6.82 -3.90 -11.04
C ALA A 264 7.83 -4.85 -10.41
N GLU A 265 8.20 -4.59 -9.15
CA GLU A 265 9.25 -5.33 -8.43
C GLU A 265 8.98 -6.84 -8.39
N ARG A 266 7.70 -7.23 -8.24
CA ARG A 266 7.26 -8.63 -8.23
C ARG A 266 7.75 -9.44 -9.44
N TRP A 267 7.92 -8.80 -10.60
CA TRP A 267 8.37 -9.45 -11.84
C TRP A 267 9.87 -9.69 -11.89
N PHE A 268 10.64 -9.05 -11.01
CA PHE A 268 12.10 -9.13 -11.03
C PHE A 268 12.68 -9.97 -9.89
N ALA A 269 11.84 -10.64 -9.08
CA ALA A 269 12.28 -11.45 -7.93
C ALA A 269 13.29 -10.70 -7.03
N GLY A 270 12.99 -9.42 -6.75
CA GLY A 270 13.85 -8.52 -5.96
C GLY A 270 15.07 -7.95 -6.70
N LYS A 271 15.23 -8.21 -8.01
CA LYS A 271 16.23 -7.53 -8.85
C LYS A 271 15.69 -6.16 -9.30
N LYS A 272 16.60 -5.21 -9.51
CA LYS A 272 16.23 -3.89 -10.05
C LYS A 272 16.16 -3.91 -11.56
N VAL A 273 15.31 -3.06 -12.13
CA VAL A 273 15.30 -2.76 -13.56
C VAL A 273 16.70 -2.30 -14.01
N SER A 274 17.27 -3.02 -14.97
CA SER A 274 18.65 -2.78 -15.40
C SER A 274 18.83 -1.38 -16.02
N PRO A 275 19.99 -0.72 -15.86
CA PRO A 275 20.27 0.55 -16.55
C PRO A 275 20.13 0.45 -18.08
N THR A 276 20.40 -0.71 -18.66
CA THR A 276 20.27 -0.95 -20.10
C THR A 276 18.81 -0.90 -20.54
N LEU A 277 17.91 -1.54 -19.80
CA LEU A 277 16.47 -1.46 -20.09
C LEU A 277 15.94 -0.03 -19.91
N ARG A 278 16.37 0.67 -18.84
CA ARG A 278 15.98 2.07 -18.60
C ARG A 278 16.34 3.00 -19.75
N ARG A 279 17.58 2.92 -20.25
CA ARG A 279 18.05 3.70 -21.40
C ARG A 279 17.36 3.35 -22.72
N ALA A 280 16.74 2.18 -22.81
CA ALA A 280 16.00 1.76 -23.99
C ALA A 280 14.53 2.20 -23.96
N LEU A 281 13.99 2.63 -22.80
CA LEU A 281 12.60 3.07 -22.69
C LEU A 281 12.23 4.16 -23.70
N PRO A 282 13.02 5.24 -23.88
CA PRO A 282 12.65 6.33 -24.79
C PRO A 282 12.56 5.91 -26.27
N SER A 283 13.16 4.77 -26.64
CA SER A 283 13.11 4.25 -28.01
C SER A 283 11.96 3.26 -28.26
N MET A 284 11.18 2.93 -27.23
CA MET A 284 10.05 2.00 -27.31
C MET A 284 8.74 2.79 -27.47
N PRO A 285 7.75 2.29 -28.22
CA PRO A 285 6.46 2.99 -28.44
C PRO A 285 5.51 2.83 -27.22
N ILE A 286 6.01 3.06 -26.01
CA ILE A 286 5.31 2.82 -24.75
C ILE A 286 4.21 3.88 -24.57
N ARG A 287 2.97 3.40 -24.41
CA ARG A 287 1.78 4.21 -24.09
C ARG A 287 1.28 3.98 -22.65
N ALA A 288 1.63 2.86 -22.04
CA ALA A 288 1.30 2.57 -20.65
C ALA A 288 2.51 1.97 -19.92
N LEU A 289 2.90 2.58 -18.80
CA LEU A 289 4.07 2.16 -18.01
C LEU A 289 3.68 1.96 -16.54
N GLY A 290 3.90 0.75 -16.03
CA GLY A 290 3.80 0.43 -14.61
C GLY A 290 5.17 0.35 -13.95
N LEU A 291 5.39 1.13 -12.90
CA LEU A 291 6.63 1.14 -12.13
C LEU A 291 6.41 0.80 -10.65
N TYR A 292 5.24 0.27 -10.30
CA TYR A 292 4.80 0.12 -8.92
C TYR A 292 5.71 -0.81 -8.10
N HIS A 293 5.87 -0.52 -6.80
CA HIS A 293 6.78 -1.21 -5.86
C HIS A 293 8.29 -1.12 -6.19
N GLN A 294 8.77 -0.21 -7.04
CA GLN A 294 10.19 -0.18 -7.44
C GLN A 294 11.15 0.54 -6.46
N ARG A 295 10.71 0.90 -5.23
CA ARG A 295 11.49 1.64 -4.20
C ARG A 295 12.44 2.69 -4.81
N MET A 296 11.85 3.67 -5.49
CA MET A 296 12.54 4.71 -6.23
C MET A 296 12.91 5.89 -5.33
N ARG A 297 14.07 6.51 -5.61
CA ARG A 297 14.43 7.79 -4.99
C ARG A 297 13.89 8.98 -5.77
N ASP A 298 13.86 8.84 -7.09
CA ASP A 298 13.35 9.78 -8.06
C ASP A 298 12.86 8.95 -9.26
N LEU A 299 11.86 9.45 -9.99
CA LEU A 299 11.45 8.86 -11.25
C LEU A 299 12.59 9.00 -12.28
N TRP A 300 12.81 7.96 -13.09
CA TRP A 300 13.94 7.95 -14.03
C TRP A 300 13.79 9.04 -15.09
N PRO A 301 14.86 9.80 -15.41
CA PRO A 301 14.81 10.84 -16.43
C PRO A 301 14.24 10.35 -17.78
N GLU A 302 14.55 9.10 -18.14
CA GLU A 302 14.09 8.45 -19.36
C GLU A 302 12.55 8.32 -19.45
N VAL A 303 11.85 8.33 -18.30
CA VAL A 303 10.38 8.29 -18.29
C VAL A 303 9.80 9.60 -18.84
N TYR A 304 10.42 10.75 -18.57
CA TYR A 304 9.97 12.05 -19.10
C TYR A 304 10.20 12.21 -20.61
N GLU A 305 10.91 11.26 -21.23
CA GLU A 305 11.18 11.24 -22.66
C GLU A 305 10.16 10.38 -23.43
N LEU A 306 9.24 9.70 -22.73
CA LEU A 306 8.18 8.90 -23.33
C LEU A 306 7.05 9.80 -23.86
N ALA A 307 7.27 10.40 -25.04
CA ALA A 307 6.36 11.37 -25.66
C ALA A 307 4.96 10.81 -25.98
N ASP A 308 4.83 9.49 -26.08
CA ASP A 308 3.58 8.78 -26.35
C ASP A 308 2.91 8.22 -25.10
N LEU A 309 3.46 8.46 -23.90
CA LEU A 309 2.92 7.91 -22.66
C LEU A 309 1.57 8.53 -22.30
N GLU A 310 0.57 7.67 -22.10
CA GLU A 310 -0.80 8.03 -21.73
C GLU A 310 -1.15 7.63 -20.29
N ILE A 311 -0.55 6.54 -19.79
CA ILE A 311 -0.81 6.01 -18.45
C ILE A 311 0.51 5.76 -17.75
N LEU A 312 0.66 6.33 -16.55
CA LEU A 312 1.82 6.13 -15.70
C LEU A 312 1.38 5.72 -14.30
N SER A 313 1.85 4.56 -13.85
CA SER A 313 1.65 4.13 -12.46
C SER A 313 2.94 4.18 -11.66
N LEU A 314 2.93 4.99 -10.59
CA LEU A 314 4.02 5.20 -9.64
C LEU A 314 3.63 4.80 -8.22
N TYR A 315 2.62 3.95 -8.06
CA TYR A 315 2.19 3.55 -6.75
C TYR A 315 3.26 2.83 -5.96
N ASP A 316 3.32 3.18 -4.68
CA ASP A 316 4.28 2.61 -3.75
C ASP A 316 5.70 2.56 -4.37
N THR A 317 6.09 3.66 -5.00
CA THR A 317 7.46 3.83 -5.50
C THR A 317 8.32 4.58 -4.50
N SER A 318 7.79 4.89 -3.31
CA SER A 318 8.49 5.58 -2.23
C SER A 318 9.08 6.94 -2.64
N LEU A 319 8.53 7.63 -3.64
CA LEU A 319 9.05 8.91 -4.16
C LEU A 319 9.04 9.96 -3.04
N PRO A 320 10.19 10.27 -2.40
CA PRO A 320 10.22 11.09 -1.20
C PRO A 320 10.15 12.59 -1.52
N ARG A 321 10.44 12.98 -2.76
CA ARG A 321 10.43 14.38 -3.24
C ARG A 321 9.29 14.66 -4.20
N GLY A 322 8.42 13.68 -4.47
CA GLY A 322 7.40 13.76 -5.51
C GLY A 322 7.98 13.84 -6.92
N LEU A 323 7.29 14.57 -7.81
CA LEU A 323 7.62 14.69 -9.24
C LEU A 323 8.09 16.11 -9.58
N PRO A 324 9.20 16.28 -10.31
CA PRO A 324 9.70 17.58 -10.77
C PRO A 324 8.86 18.14 -11.94
N PRO A 325 9.07 19.42 -12.34
CA PRO A 325 8.39 20.05 -13.47
C PRO A 325 8.46 19.29 -14.79
N ASP A 326 9.50 18.46 -14.99
CA ASP A 326 9.69 17.62 -16.17
C ASP A 326 8.51 16.69 -16.46
N ILE A 327 7.67 16.39 -15.48
CA ILE A 327 6.43 15.63 -15.69
C ILE A 327 5.51 16.30 -16.73
N GLY A 328 5.55 17.64 -16.82
CA GLY A 328 4.80 18.40 -17.82
C GLY A 328 5.23 18.13 -19.27
N ARG A 329 6.36 17.46 -19.50
CA ARG A 329 6.80 17.02 -20.84
C ARG A 329 5.93 15.89 -21.40
N LEU A 330 5.23 15.16 -20.54
CA LEU A 330 4.33 14.08 -20.93
C LEU A 330 2.98 14.63 -21.42
N GLY A 331 3.01 15.35 -22.54
CA GLY A 331 1.85 16.08 -23.06
C GLY A 331 0.67 15.22 -23.53
N LYS A 332 0.81 13.89 -23.55
CA LYS A 332 -0.25 12.91 -23.83
C LYS A 332 -0.71 12.15 -22.58
N LEU A 333 -0.15 12.43 -21.41
CA LEU A 333 -0.51 11.73 -20.18
C LEU A 333 -1.97 12.02 -19.82
N ARG A 334 -2.76 10.95 -19.65
CA ARG A 334 -4.20 11.00 -19.35
C ARG A 334 -4.50 10.57 -17.93
N ALA A 335 -3.76 9.59 -17.42
CA ALA A 335 -3.93 9.10 -16.07
C ALA A 335 -2.59 8.89 -15.38
N ILE A 336 -2.52 9.30 -14.12
CA ILE A 336 -1.37 9.05 -13.25
C ILE A 336 -1.80 8.49 -11.91
N ASP A 337 -1.03 7.52 -11.42
CA ASP A 337 -1.19 6.98 -10.07
C ASP A 337 0.00 7.30 -9.19
N LEU A 338 -0.28 8.01 -8.11
CA LEU A 338 0.67 8.51 -7.12
C LEU A 338 0.40 7.93 -5.72
N GLY A 339 -0.53 6.97 -5.59
CA GLY A 339 -0.90 6.38 -4.31
C GLY A 339 0.27 5.78 -3.57
N TRP A 340 0.20 5.82 -2.23
CA TRP A 340 1.20 5.20 -1.36
C TRP A 340 2.65 5.66 -1.64
N ASN A 341 2.81 6.88 -2.13
CA ASN A 341 4.09 7.56 -2.09
C ASN A 341 4.26 8.31 -0.77
N SER A 342 5.42 8.93 -0.56
CA SER A 342 5.69 9.62 0.70
C SER A 342 4.64 10.70 0.98
N SER A 343 4.14 10.75 2.22
CA SER A 343 3.26 11.84 2.68
C SER A 343 3.93 13.22 2.62
N SER A 344 5.26 13.27 2.51
CA SER A 344 6.04 14.49 2.28
C SER A 344 6.30 14.81 0.80
N ALA A 345 5.81 13.97 -0.12
CA ALA A 345 5.97 14.19 -1.54
C ALA A 345 5.23 15.46 -1.98
N THR A 346 5.92 16.31 -2.75
CA THR A 346 5.32 17.49 -3.37
C THR A 346 5.12 17.25 -4.85
N TRP A 347 3.89 17.40 -5.33
CA TRP A 347 3.56 17.23 -6.75
C TRP A 347 3.65 18.57 -7.47
N ASP A 348 4.55 18.70 -8.45
CA ASP A 348 4.74 19.96 -9.16
C ASP A 348 3.47 20.39 -9.93
N PRO A 349 3.09 21.69 -9.90
CA PRO A 349 1.99 22.24 -10.68
C PRO A 349 2.01 21.91 -12.19
N ALA A 350 3.18 21.63 -12.77
CA ALA A 350 3.31 21.18 -14.15
C ALA A 350 2.48 19.93 -14.45
N LEU A 351 2.32 19.02 -13.49
CA LEU A 351 1.47 17.83 -13.65
C LEU A 351 0.02 18.21 -13.96
N PHE A 352 -0.55 19.12 -13.18
CA PHE A 352 -1.95 19.53 -13.29
C PHE A 352 -2.22 20.47 -14.48
N ARG A 353 -1.16 20.94 -15.14
CA ARG A 353 -1.22 21.73 -16.37
C ARG A 353 -1.14 20.89 -17.64
N ILE A 354 -0.93 19.57 -17.54
CA ILE A 354 -0.93 18.67 -18.70
C ILE A 354 -2.32 18.69 -19.36
N PRO A 355 -2.45 19.08 -20.64
CA PRO A 355 -3.76 19.30 -21.26
C PRO A 355 -4.63 18.06 -21.42
N SER A 356 -3.99 16.89 -21.53
CA SER A 356 -4.63 15.59 -21.70
C SER A 356 -5.00 14.91 -20.40
N LEU A 357 -4.62 15.46 -19.24
CA LEU A 357 -4.81 14.79 -17.95
C LEU A 357 -6.29 14.75 -17.58
N GLU A 358 -6.81 13.54 -17.39
CA GLU A 358 -8.23 13.24 -17.10
C GLU A 358 -8.41 12.60 -15.71
N GLY A 359 -7.38 11.92 -15.21
CA GLY A 359 -7.47 11.08 -14.01
C GLY A 359 -6.23 11.18 -13.13
N VAL A 360 -6.43 11.38 -11.84
CA VAL A 360 -5.34 11.44 -10.86
C VAL A 360 -5.67 10.63 -9.63
N LEU A 361 -4.76 9.76 -9.24
CA LEU A 361 -4.89 8.84 -8.10
C LEU A 361 -3.88 9.11 -7.00
N GLY A 362 -4.32 8.97 -5.75
CA GLY A 362 -3.43 8.90 -4.60
C GLY A 362 -2.50 10.10 -4.42
N VAL A 363 -2.90 11.29 -4.88
CA VAL A 363 -2.21 12.53 -4.56
C VAL A 363 -2.35 12.72 -3.06
N GLY A 364 -1.31 12.42 -2.30
CA GLY A 364 -1.23 12.78 -0.88
C GLY A 364 -0.73 14.20 -0.70
N GLY A 365 -1.10 14.82 0.42
CA GLY A 365 -0.63 16.15 0.81
C GLY A 365 -1.57 16.83 1.81
N ASP A 366 -1.09 17.90 2.43
CA ASP A 366 -1.92 18.68 3.35
C ASP A 366 -3.02 19.44 2.60
N ASP A 367 -2.73 19.95 1.39
CA ASP A 367 -3.64 20.77 0.59
C ASP A 367 -3.61 20.35 -0.90
N PRO A 368 -4.75 20.41 -1.62
CA PRO A 368 -4.81 20.14 -3.05
C PRO A 368 -4.06 21.23 -3.84
N PRO A 369 -3.30 20.88 -4.88
CA PRO A 369 -2.62 21.86 -5.72
C PRO A 369 -3.65 22.78 -6.41
N PRO A 370 -3.50 24.12 -6.37
CA PRO A 370 -4.49 25.05 -6.93
C PRO A 370 -4.83 24.80 -8.40
N ASP A 371 -3.84 24.41 -9.20
CA ASP A 371 -4.00 24.12 -10.64
C ASP A 371 -4.80 22.85 -10.92
N LEU A 372 -4.89 21.92 -9.95
CA LEU A 372 -5.71 20.70 -10.06
C LEU A 372 -7.19 21.04 -10.23
N LEU A 373 -7.65 22.10 -9.58
CA LEU A 373 -9.05 22.51 -9.56
C LEU A 373 -9.44 23.37 -10.77
N ALA A 374 -8.46 23.80 -11.57
CA ALA A 374 -8.69 24.64 -12.74
C ALA A 374 -9.02 23.82 -14.00
N ARG A 375 -9.08 22.48 -13.92
CA ARG A 375 -9.20 21.58 -15.07
C ARG A 375 -10.41 20.63 -14.92
N PRO A 376 -11.09 20.29 -16.02
CA PRO A 376 -12.19 19.33 -16.00
C PRO A 376 -11.62 17.92 -15.95
N LEU A 377 -11.19 17.48 -14.77
CA LEU A 377 -10.87 16.08 -14.54
C LEU A 377 -12.16 15.26 -14.59
N SER A 378 -12.04 14.05 -15.12
CA SER A 378 -13.13 13.07 -15.15
C SER A 378 -13.08 12.16 -13.92
N PHE A 379 -11.91 12.02 -13.30
CA PHE A 379 -11.68 11.12 -12.19
C PHE A 379 -10.64 11.65 -11.20
N LEU A 380 -10.95 11.54 -9.91
CA LEU A 380 -10.07 12.02 -8.85
C LEU A 380 -10.20 11.18 -7.57
N ASP A 381 -9.05 10.78 -7.03
CA ASP A 381 -8.92 10.23 -5.68
C ASP A 381 -8.47 11.31 -4.70
N MET A 382 -9.23 11.45 -3.62
CA MET A 382 -9.08 12.47 -2.59
C MET A 382 -8.74 11.87 -1.22
N GLY A 383 -8.56 10.55 -1.13
CA GLY A 383 -8.42 9.83 0.14
C GLY A 383 -7.16 10.13 0.93
N ALA A 384 -6.16 10.73 0.29
CA ALA A 384 -4.87 11.06 0.90
C ALA A 384 -4.74 12.54 1.30
N TRP A 385 -5.80 13.35 1.18
CA TRP A 385 -5.81 14.77 1.59
C TRP A 385 -6.30 14.98 3.02
N ARG A 386 -5.66 15.90 3.74
CA ARG A 386 -5.85 16.09 5.19
C ARG A 386 -6.65 17.35 5.58
N ARG A 387 -6.98 18.23 4.63
CA ARG A 387 -7.67 19.51 4.92
C ARG A 387 -8.90 19.73 4.06
N PRO A 388 -9.91 20.47 4.57
CA PRO A 388 -11.04 20.91 3.77
C PRO A 388 -10.56 21.77 2.60
N GLY A 389 -11.00 21.43 1.39
CA GLY A 389 -10.56 22.09 0.17
C GLY A 389 -11.00 23.53 -0.01
N PRO A 390 -10.33 24.27 -0.92
CA PRO A 390 -10.79 25.59 -1.34
C PRO A 390 -12.15 25.50 -2.05
N LYS A 391 -12.91 26.60 -2.07
CA LYS A 391 -14.26 26.68 -2.70
C LYS A 391 -14.32 26.12 -4.13
N ALA A 392 -13.23 26.23 -4.90
CA ALA A 392 -13.11 25.74 -6.28
C ALA A 392 -13.34 24.22 -6.39
N ALA A 393 -13.10 23.44 -5.34
CA ALA A 393 -13.42 22.01 -5.29
C ALA A 393 -14.90 21.70 -5.54
N ARG A 394 -15.80 22.63 -5.18
CA ARG A 394 -17.25 22.49 -5.37
C ARG A 394 -17.69 22.67 -6.82
N GLU A 395 -16.80 23.16 -7.67
CA GLU A 395 -17.05 23.36 -9.10
C GLU A 395 -16.61 22.13 -9.92
N LEU A 396 -16.00 21.14 -9.28
CA LEU A 396 -15.63 19.88 -9.93
C LEU A 396 -16.85 19.15 -10.47
N ARG A 397 -16.69 18.54 -11.65
CA ARG A 397 -17.71 17.73 -12.33
C ARG A 397 -17.15 16.38 -12.71
N LEU A 398 -16.83 15.59 -11.69
CA LEU A 398 -16.22 14.28 -11.84
C LEU A 398 -17.26 13.23 -12.29
N GLU A 399 -16.83 12.30 -13.13
CA GLU A 399 -17.57 11.08 -13.47
C GLU A 399 -17.22 9.92 -12.51
N ALA A 400 -16.06 10.01 -11.84
CA ALA A 400 -15.61 9.03 -10.84
C ALA A 400 -14.88 9.74 -9.68
N ALA A 401 -15.23 9.39 -8.44
CA ALA A 401 -14.60 9.95 -7.25
C ALA A 401 -14.21 8.85 -6.25
N ILE A 402 -13.07 9.00 -5.60
CA ILE A 402 -12.60 8.12 -4.52
C ILE A 402 -12.36 8.94 -3.25
N TYR A 403 -12.92 8.47 -2.14
CA TYR A 403 -12.89 9.08 -0.80
C TYR A 403 -13.11 10.60 -0.79
N PRO A 404 -14.20 11.11 -1.41
CA PRO A 404 -14.47 12.53 -1.43
C PRO A 404 -14.80 13.07 -0.03
N ASP A 405 -15.19 12.22 0.92
CA ASP A 405 -15.76 12.59 2.21
C ASP A 405 -14.81 13.35 3.16
N GLY A 406 -13.49 13.27 2.94
CA GLY A 406 -12.52 14.14 3.64
C GLY A 406 -12.51 15.59 3.14
N PHE A 407 -13.12 15.86 1.98
CA PHE A 407 -12.90 17.07 1.20
C PHE A 407 -14.20 17.76 0.74
N LEU A 408 -15.22 16.98 0.45
CA LEU A 408 -16.50 17.38 -0.11
C LEU A 408 -17.64 16.93 0.80
N THR A 409 -18.67 17.77 0.89
CA THR A 409 -19.91 17.36 1.54
C THR A 409 -20.70 16.40 0.65
N SER A 410 -21.61 15.63 1.23
CA SER A 410 -22.56 14.82 0.45
C SER A 410 -23.34 15.65 -0.58
N GLU A 411 -23.64 16.92 -0.27
CA GLU A 411 -24.31 17.82 -1.22
C GLU A 411 -23.42 18.18 -2.41
N ASP A 412 -22.13 18.43 -2.18
CA ASP A 412 -21.17 18.69 -3.25
C ASP A 412 -21.01 17.45 -4.16
N VAL A 413 -20.86 16.26 -3.56
CA VAL A 413 -20.74 14.98 -4.27
C VAL A 413 -22.01 14.67 -5.07
N ALA A 414 -23.19 14.92 -4.50
CA ALA A 414 -24.48 14.66 -5.15
C ALA A 414 -24.73 15.49 -6.41
N ARG A 415 -24.06 16.63 -6.57
CA ARG A 415 -24.18 17.50 -7.75
C ARG A 415 -23.32 17.03 -8.93
N MET A 416 -22.43 16.07 -8.71
CA MET A 416 -21.51 15.57 -9.72
C MET A 416 -22.17 14.51 -10.61
N PRO A 417 -21.80 14.41 -11.90
CA PRO A 417 -22.30 13.37 -12.82
C PRO A 417 -21.62 12.01 -12.57
N LEU A 418 -21.58 11.55 -11.33
CA LEU A 418 -20.86 10.35 -10.93
C LEU A 418 -21.53 9.11 -11.50
N ARG A 419 -20.68 8.26 -12.07
CA ARG A 419 -20.99 6.87 -12.41
C ARG A 419 -20.23 5.90 -11.50
N PHE A 420 -19.17 6.37 -10.85
CA PHE A 420 -18.40 5.63 -9.85
C PHE A 420 -18.17 6.49 -8.59
N LEU A 421 -18.38 5.88 -7.43
CA LEU A 421 -18.09 6.49 -6.15
C LEU A 421 -17.48 5.45 -5.21
N TRP A 422 -16.32 5.76 -4.65
CA TRP A 422 -15.85 5.14 -3.42
C TRP A 422 -15.94 6.17 -2.30
N THR A 423 -16.61 5.84 -1.21
CA THR A 423 -16.66 6.72 -0.05
C THR A 423 -16.75 5.94 1.26
N THR A 424 -16.49 6.63 2.38
CA THR A 424 -16.85 6.13 3.71
C THR A 424 -18.18 6.73 4.22
N LYS A 425 -18.57 7.91 3.73
CA LYS A 425 -19.64 8.73 4.34
C LYS A 425 -20.56 9.47 3.36
N ALA A 426 -20.14 9.70 2.12
CA ALA A 426 -20.92 10.52 1.19
C ALA A 426 -22.26 9.84 0.87
N ALA A 427 -23.33 10.62 0.91
CA ALA A 427 -24.68 10.18 0.61
C ALA A 427 -25.15 10.76 -0.72
N LEU A 428 -25.83 9.94 -1.52
CA LEU A 428 -26.44 10.38 -2.77
C LEU A 428 -27.97 10.41 -2.64
N PRO A 429 -28.64 11.36 -3.30
CA PRO A 429 -30.10 11.40 -3.33
C PRO A 429 -30.66 10.21 -4.11
N GLU A 430 -31.90 9.84 -3.80
CA GLU A 430 -32.66 8.85 -4.57
C GLU A 430 -32.74 9.24 -6.05
N GLY A 431 -32.64 8.26 -6.94
CA GLY A 431 -32.67 8.48 -8.38
C GLY A 431 -31.31 8.87 -8.99
N ASN A 432 -30.25 8.99 -8.19
CA ASN A 432 -28.91 9.24 -8.71
C ASN A 432 -28.46 8.12 -9.68
N PRO A 433 -27.90 8.43 -10.87
CA PRO A 433 -27.56 7.45 -11.90
C PRO A 433 -26.24 6.72 -11.63
N LEU A 434 -25.78 6.63 -10.37
CA LEU A 434 -24.56 5.94 -9.99
C LEU A 434 -24.65 4.46 -10.38
N GLU A 435 -23.59 3.95 -11.01
CA GLU A 435 -23.54 2.57 -11.50
C GLU A 435 -22.66 1.68 -10.64
N THR A 436 -21.62 2.27 -10.06
CA THR A 436 -20.68 1.59 -9.18
C THR A 436 -20.53 2.34 -7.86
N LEU A 437 -20.74 1.62 -6.77
CA LEU A 437 -20.50 2.11 -5.41
C LEU A 437 -19.54 1.18 -4.68
N ALA A 438 -18.55 1.78 -4.04
CA ALA A 438 -17.76 1.15 -3.00
C ALA A 438 -17.95 1.91 -1.70
N LEU A 439 -18.28 1.16 -0.64
CA LEU A 439 -18.50 1.72 0.67
C LEU A 439 -17.68 0.98 1.71
N ASP A 440 -16.80 1.74 2.35
CA ASP A 440 -16.10 1.26 3.54
C ASP A 440 -16.87 1.69 4.78
N GLY A 441 -17.38 0.70 5.51
CA GLY A 441 -18.09 0.93 6.76
C GLY A 441 -18.93 -0.28 7.15
N ASP A 442 -18.97 -0.57 8.45
CA ASP A 442 -19.61 -1.77 8.99
C ASP A 442 -21.11 -1.87 8.69
N GLU A 443 -21.79 -0.73 8.50
CA GLU A 443 -23.24 -0.63 8.34
C GLU A 443 -23.61 0.16 7.07
N PRO A 444 -23.94 -0.53 5.96
CA PRO A 444 -24.32 0.12 4.73
C PRO A 444 -25.67 0.85 4.88
N PRO A 445 -25.75 2.15 4.53
CA PRO A 445 -26.95 2.96 4.71
C PRO A 445 -28.02 2.63 3.67
N ARG A 446 -29.30 2.75 4.07
CA ARG A 446 -30.46 2.37 3.24
C ARG A 446 -30.60 3.18 1.94
N TRP A 447 -30.04 4.39 1.84
CA TRP A 447 -30.16 5.22 0.64
C TRP A 447 -29.58 4.55 -0.62
N ILE A 448 -28.68 3.57 -0.45
CA ILE A 448 -28.11 2.77 -1.55
C ILE A 448 -29.22 2.02 -2.31
N ALA A 449 -30.28 1.59 -1.63
CA ALA A 449 -31.44 0.95 -2.26
C ALA A 449 -32.17 1.87 -3.25
N GLY A 450 -32.01 3.19 -3.11
CA GLY A 450 -32.60 4.22 -3.98
C GLY A 450 -31.77 4.56 -5.22
N LEU A 451 -30.72 3.78 -5.53
CA LEU A 451 -29.87 3.99 -6.71
C LEU A 451 -30.34 3.12 -7.89
N PRO A 452 -31.13 3.67 -8.84
CA PRO A 452 -31.80 2.88 -9.87
C PRO A 452 -30.86 2.28 -10.92
N ALA A 453 -29.65 2.83 -11.08
CA ALA A 453 -28.68 2.42 -12.09
C ALA A 453 -27.55 1.54 -11.51
N LEU A 454 -27.58 1.23 -10.21
CA LEU A 454 -26.49 0.52 -9.53
C LEU A 454 -26.36 -0.92 -10.03
N ARG A 455 -25.19 -1.26 -10.56
CA ARG A 455 -24.86 -2.60 -11.09
C ARG A 455 -23.72 -3.26 -10.36
N HIS A 456 -22.85 -2.47 -9.74
CA HIS A 456 -21.65 -2.94 -9.08
C HIS A 456 -21.56 -2.36 -7.68
N LEU A 457 -21.49 -3.24 -6.68
CA LEU A 457 -21.44 -2.85 -5.29
C LEU A 457 -20.31 -3.58 -4.58
N HIS A 458 -19.48 -2.81 -3.87
CA HIS A 458 -18.46 -3.31 -2.97
C HIS A 458 -18.75 -2.84 -1.56
N LEU A 459 -18.78 -3.80 -0.64
CA LEU A 459 -19.10 -3.57 0.77
C LEU A 459 -18.00 -4.19 1.64
N SER A 460 -17.61 -3.47 2.68
CA SER A 460 -16.77 -3.97 3.77
C SER A 460 -17.57 -3.93 5.07
N VAL A 461 -18.15 -5.06 5.49
CA VAL A 461 -19.22 -5.11 6.51
C VAL A 461 -19.08 -6.28 7.50
N LYS A 462 -19.73 -6.18 8.65
CA LYS A 462 -19.91 -7.32 9.57
C LYS A 462 -21.14 -8.16 9.23
N ARG A 463 -22.12 -7.56 8.55
CA ARG A 463 -23.40 -8.16 8.17
C ARG A 463 -23.96 -7.48 6.92
N LEU A 464 -24.50 -8.27 6.00
CA LEU A 464 -25.22 -7.71 4.86
C LEU A 464 -26.59 -7.19 5.27
N PRO A 465 -27.02 -6.03 4.73
CA PRO A 465 -28.30 -5.43 5.08
C PRO A 465 -29.48 -6.20 4.47
N ASP A 466 -30.60 -6.23 5.18
CA ASP A 466 -31.82 -6.92 4.73
C ASP A 466 -32.46 -6.31 3.48
N TRP A 467 -32.16 -5.05 3.21
CA TRP A 467 -32.62 -4.32 2.02
C TRP A 467 -31.79 -4.63 0.76
N LEU A 468 -30.63 -5.29 0.89
CA LEU A 468 -29.75 -5.60 -0.24
C LEU A 468 -30.49 -6.32 -1.40
N PRO A 469 -31.40 -7.28 -1.14
CA PRO A 469 -32.14 -7.96 -2.21
C PRO A 469 -33.10 -7.06 -3.01
N GLU A 470 -33.41 -5.85 -2.51
CA GLU A 470 -34.19 -4.84 -3.24
C GLU A 470 -33.44 -4.34 -4.49
N LEU A 471 -32.11 -4.49 -4.54
CA LEU A 471 -31.24 -4.11 -5.66
C LEU A 471 -31.33 -5.10 -6.82
N SER A 472 -32.50 -5.19 -7.46
CA SER A 472 -32.79 -6.12 -8.57
C SER A 472 -31.93 -5.91 -9.83
N GLY A 473 -31.29 -4.74 -9.97
CA GLY A 473 -30.35 -4.43 -11.05
C GLY A 473 -28.89 -4.79 -10.76
N LEU A 474 -28.58 -5.27 -9.55
CA LEU A 474 -27.21 -5.55 -9.13
C LEU A 474 -26.67 -6.80 -9.83
N GLU A 475 -25.57 -6.64 -10.56
CA GLU A 475 -24.93 -7.71 -11.34
C GLU A 475 -23.66 -8.22 -10.66
N THR A 476 -22.90 -7.34 -10.01
CA THR A 476 -21.66 -7.65 -9.29
C THR A 476 -21.77 -7.23 -7.84
N LEU A 477 -21.47 -8.16 -6.94
CA LEU A 477 -21.31 -7.87 -5.51
C LEU A 477 -19.98 -8.41 -5.00
N VAL A 478 -19.20 -7.54 -4.36
CA VAL A 478 -18.00 -7.91 -3.62
C VAL A 478 -18.22 -7.58 -2.15
N VAL A 479 -17.95 -8.53 -1.27
CA VAL A 479 -18.18 -8.39 0.17
C VAL A 479 -16.91 -8.78 0.92
N HIS A 480 -16.37 -7.84 1.70
CA HIS A 480 -15.38 -8.11 2.73
C HIS A 480 -16.09 -8.21 4.06
N MET A 481 -15.97 -9.38 4.69
CA MET A 481 -16.60 -9.70 5.95
C MET A 481 -15.60 -9.61 7.09
N HIS A 482 -15.88 -8.77 8.07
CA HIS A 482 -15.10 -8.66 9.30
C HIS A 482 -15.88 -9.27 10.46
N GLY A 483 -15.41 -10.38 11.04
CA GLY A 483 -16.06 -10.99 12.21
C GLY A 483 -17.53 -11.42 11.98
N ALA A 484 -17.78 -12.13 10.88
CA ALA A 484 -19.13 -12.54 10.47
C ALA A 484 -19.88 -13.34 11.56
N THR A 485 -21.09 -12.90 11.89
CA THR A 485 -22.01 -13.68 12.74
C THR A 485 -22.80 -14.70 11.92
N GLU A 486 -23.39 -15.70 12.57
CA GLU A 486 -24.33 -16.62 11.92
C GLU A 486 -25.44 -15.84 11.20
N GLY A 487 -25.75 -16.22 9.97
CA GLY A 487 -26.78 -15.59 9.14
C GLY A 487 -26.40 -14.25 8.52
N ALA A 488 -25.18 -13.73 8.74
CA ALA A 488 -24.74 -12.44 8.21
C ALA A 488 -24.78 -12.32 6.68
N LEU A 489 -24.78 -13.44 5.98
CA LEU A 489 -24.80 -13.54 4.51
C LEU A 489 -26.18 -13.92 3.93
N ARG A 490 -27.21 -14.16 4.76
CA ARG A 490 -28.55 -14.61 4.32
C ARG A 490 -29.19 -13.74 3.24
N PRO A 491 -29.02 -12.41 3.21
CA PRO A 491 -29.54 -11.59 2.11
C PRO A 491 -29.09 -12.06 0.71
N LEU A 492 -27.90 -12.67 0.58
CA LEU A 492 -27.38 -13.18 -0.70
C LEU A 492 -28.28 -14.25 -1.33
N GLU A 493 -28.95 -15.07 -0.52
CA GLU A 493 -29.78 -16.19 -0.99
C GLU A 493 -30.95 -15.72 -1.89
N ARG A 494 -31.32 -14.44 -1.79
CA ARG A 494 -32.42 -13.83 -2.55
C ARG A 494 -31.96 -13.00 -3.75
N MET A 495 -30.66 -12.93 -4.00
CA MET A 495 -30.05 -12.04 -5.00
C MET A 495 -29.92 -12.70 -6.40
N SER A 496 -31.05 -13.04 -7.01
CA SER A 496 -31.13 -13.77 -8.29
C SER A 496 -30.66 -12.99 -9.54
N SER A 497 -30.38 -11.69 -9.41
CA SER A 497 -29.81 -10.85 -10.47
C SER A 497 -28.29 -11.00 -10.59
N LEU A 498 -27.62 -11.49 -9.55
CA LEU A 498 -26.16 -11.55 -9.49
C LEU A 498 -25.59 -12.47 -10.54
N ARG A 499 -24.61 -11.93 -11.27
CA ARG A 499 -23.75 -12.66 -12.20
C ARG A 499 -22.40 -12.96 -11.60
N ARG A 500 -21.91 -12.10 -10.69
CA ARG A 500 -20.59 -12.22 -10.10
C ARG A 500 -20.64 -11.93 -8.62
N LEU A 501 -20.03 -12.82 -7.84
CA LEU A 501 -19.99 -12.73 -6.39
C LEU A 501 -18.57 -12.97 -5.88
N GLY A 502 -18.00 -11.97 -5.21
CA GLY A 502 -16.75 -12.08 -4.45
C GLY A 502 -17.04 -12.08 -2.96
N LEU A 503 -16.66 -13.13 -2.25
CA LEU A 503 -16.79 -13.25 -0.80
C LEU A 503 -15.40 -13.38 -0.17
N PHE A 504 -15.05 -12.40 0.64
CA PHE A 504 -13.88 -12.47 1.51
C PHE A 504 -14.34 -12.61 2.94
N ALA A 505 -14.30 -13.84 3.43
CA ALA A 505 -14.80 -14.15 4.75
C ALA A 505 -13.62 -14.57 5.62
N HIS A 506 -12.84 -13.58 6.06
CA HIS A 506 -11.59 -13.82 6.76
C HIS A 506 -11.77 -14.82 7.91
N GLN A 507 -11.04 -15.94 7.83
CA GLN A 507 -11.04 -17.02 8.81
C GLN A 507 -12.41 -17.72 9.00
N ALA A 508 -13.31 -17.65 8.02
CA ALA A 508 -14.60 -18.32 8.12
C ALA A 508 -14.44 -19.84 8.04
N ALA A 509 -14.71 -20.53 9.14
CA ALA A 509 -14.66 -21.99 9.19
C ALA A 509 -15.73 -22.66 8.30
N SER A 510 -16.88 -22.00 8.11
CA SER A 510 -17.96 -22.46 7.24
C SER A 510 -18.74 -21.27 6.66
N LEU A 511 -19.42 -21.48 5.53
CA LEU A 511 -20.31 -20.50 4.91
C LEU A 511 -21.72 -21.12 4.78
N PRO A 512 -22.56 -21.06 5.84
CA PRO A 512 -23.91 -21.64 5.84
C PRO A 512 -24.88 -20.79 5.01
N LEU A 513 -24.68 -20.83 3.70
CA LEU A 513 -25.38 -20.07 2.66
C LEU A 513 -25.92 -21.06 1.61
N ASP A 514 -27.13 -20.82 1.12
CA ASP A 514 -27.68 -21.52 -0.04
C ASP A 514 -27.61 -20.65 -1.30
N LEU A 515 -26.74 -21.05 -2.24
CA LEU A 515 -26.58 -20.35 -3.51
C LEU A 515 -27.53 -20.84 -4.60
N SER A 516 -28.38 -21.85 -4.34
CA SER A 516 -29.22 -22.48 -5.36
C SER A 516 -30.12 -21.50 -6.12
N GLY A 517 -30.50 -20.38 -5.49
CA GLY A 517 -31.33 -19.33 -6.11
C GLY A 517 -30.59 -18.34 -7.01
N LEU A 518 -29.25 -18.37 -7.09
CA LEU A 518 -28.45 -17.46 -7.91
C LEU A 518 -28.21 -18.05 -9.30
N GLU A 519 -29.30 -18.31 -10.03
CA GLU A 519 -29.29 -19.02 -11.32
C GLU A 519 -28.45 -18.32 -12.42
N ARG A 520 -28.21 -17.01 -12.27
CA ARG A 520 -27.41 -16.21 -13.20
C ARG A 520 -25.93 -16.10 -12.81
N LEU A 521 -25.50 -16.71 -11.71
CA LEU A 521 -24.13 -16.57 -11.22
C LEU A 521 -23.14 -17.27 -12.15
N GLU A 522 -22.36 -16.48 -12.87
CA GLU A 522 -21.34 -16.90 -13.83
C GLU A 522 -19.98 -17.08 -13.15
N LEU A 523 -19.70 -16.30 -12.10
CA LEU A 523 -18.43 -16.30 -11.40
C LEU A 523 -18.61 -16.19 -9.89
N LEU A 524 -17.98 -17.10 -9.16
CA LEU A 524 -17.88 -17.08 -7.71
C LEU A 524 -16.41 -17.07 -7.28
N ALA A 525 -16.03 -16.10 -6.46
CA ALA A 525 -14.73 -16.04 -5.83
C ALA A 525 -14.92 -16.08 -4.31
N ILE A 526 -14.28 -17.05 -3.65
CA ILE A 526 -14.27 -17.17 -2.19
C ILE A 526 -12.80 -17.12 -1.74
N SER A 527 -12.44 -16.08 -0.99
CA SER A 527 -11.11 -15.93 -0.44
C SER A 527 -11.14 -15.98 1.08
N ASP A 528 -10.09 -16.57 1.65
CA ASP A 528 -9.89 -16.78 3.08
C ASP A 528 -11.08 -17.47 3.80
N GLY A 529 -11.85 -18.24 3.03
CA GLY A 529 -13.04 -18.95 3.48
C GLY A 529 -12.79 -20.38 3.96
N PRO A 530 -13.81 -21.25 3.90
CA PRO A 530 -13.75 -22.60 4.45
C PRO A 530 -12.65 -23.44 3.79
N LYS A 531 -11.89 -24.19 4.61
CA LYS A 531 -10.80 -25.05 4.11
C LYS A 531 -11.28 -26.39 3.55
N ARG A 532 -12.55 -26.76 3.74
CA ARG A 532 -13.12 -28.03 3.31
C ARG A 532 -14.28 -27.79 2.37
N TRP A 533 -14.41 -28.65 1.36
CA TRP A 533 -15.51 -28.60 0.40
C TRP A 533 -16.88 -28.75 1.08
N ALA A 534 -16.97 -29.58 2.13
CA ALA A 534 -18.21 -29.80 2.88
C ALA A 534 -18.72 -28.54 3.60
N ASP A 535 -17.83 -27.57 3.85
CA ASP A 535 -18.12 -26.34 4.58
C ASP A 535 -18.41 -25.15 3.63
N MET A 536 -18.40 -25.40 2.31
CA MET A 536 -18.76 -24.43 1.26
C MET A 536 -20.28 -24.21 1.15
N PRO A 537 -20.72 -23.10 0.53
CA PRO A 537 -22.13 -22.84 0.31
C PRO A 537 -22.85 -23.98 -0.43
N ARG A 538 -24.09 -24.26 -0.01
CA ARG A 538 -24.95 -25.24 -0.68
C ARG A 538 -25.37 -24.73 -2.05
N GLY A 539 -25.71 -25.65 -2.95
CA GLY A 539 -26.16 -25.30 -4.30
C GLY A 539 -25.06 -24.93 -5.29
N ILE A 540 -23.82 -24.68 -4.84
CA ILE A 540 -22.69 -24.30 -5.70
C ILE A 540 -22.44 -25.30 -6.85
N ALA A 541 -22.59 -26.60 -6.57
CA ALA A 541 -22.39 -27.68 -7.54
C ALA A 541 -23.47 -27.73 -8.63
N THR A 542 -24.64 -27.14 -8.36
CA THR A 542 -25.82 -27.21 -9.23
C THR A 542 -26.13 -25.87 -9.91
N LEU A 543 -25.29 -24.86 -9.73
CA LEU A 543 -25.46 -23.54 -10.34
C LEU A 543 -25.36 -23.65 -11.88
N PRO A 544 -26.42 -23.31 -12.63
CA PRO A 544 -26.49 -23.62 -14.05
C PRO A 544 -25.62 -22.71 -14.93
N ALA A 545 -25.33 -21.48 -14.48
CA ALA A 545 -24.54 -20.51 -15.22
C ALA A 545 -23.07 -20.45 -14.78
N LEU A 546 -22.67 -21.17 -13.72
CA LEU A 546 -21.35 -21.00 -13.11
C LEU A 546 -20.26 -21.52 -14.04
N ARG A 547 -19.36 -20.62 -14.45
CA ARG A 547 -18.26 -20.90 -15.39
C ARG A 547 -16.90 -20.86 -14.70
N ARG A 548 -16.74 -20.01 -13.69
CA ARG A 548 -15.47 -19.81 -12.98
C ARG A 548 -15.70 -19.84 -11.47
N PHE A 549 -14.89 -20.65 -10.78
CA PHE A 549 -14.90 -20.72 -9.32
C PHE A 549 -13.48 -20.55 -8.79
N PHE A 550 -13.24 -19.45 -8.07
CA PHE A 550 -11.96 -19.15 -7.43
C PHE A 550 -12.02 -19.46 -5.94
N THR A 551 -11.02 -20.17 -5.43
CA THR A 551 -10.88 -20.46 -4.01
C THR A 551 -9.41 -20.40 -3.61
N SER A 552 -9.09 -19.73 -2.49
CA SER A 552 -7.69 -19.36 -2.20
C SER A 552 -6.94 -20.31 -1.27
N MET A 553 -7.57 -21.23 -0.53
CA MET A 553 -6.87 -22.15 0.41
C MET A 553 -7.73 -23.37 0.81
N LEU A 554 -8.12 -24.22 -0.14
CA LEU A 554 -8.68 -25.52 0.22
C LEU A 554 -7.58 -26.42 0.82
N GLY A 555 -7.96 -27.26 1.78
CA GLY A 555 -7.04 -28.21 2.42
C GLY A 555 -6.57 -29.30 1.45
N ALA A 556 -5.49 -29.98 1.81
CA ALA A 556 -4.92 -31.04 0.98
C ALA A 556 -5.99 -32.09 0.57
N GLY A 557 -6.20 -32.24 -0.74
CA GLY A 557 -7.17 -33.18 -1.32
C GLY A 557 -8.61 -32.65 -1.46
N GLU A 558 -8.91 -31.45 -0.95
CA GLU A 558 -10.22 -30.81 -1.12
C GLU A 558 -10.35 -30.13 -2.49
N ASP A 559 -9.27 -29.65 -3.10
CA ASP A 559 -9.28 -29.10 -4.47
C ASP A 559 -9.80 -30.10 -5.51
N ALA A 560 -9.38 -31.35 -5.38
CA ALA A 560 -9.83 -32.42 -6.26
C ALA A 560 -11.33 -32.72 -6.07
N LYS A 561 -11.87 -32.53 -4.86
CA LYS A 561 -13.30 -32.64 -4.60
C LYS A 561 -14.06 -31.48 -5.22
N ALA A 562 -13.59 -30.25 -5.04
CA ALA A 562 -14.17 -29.06 -5.66
C ALA A 562 -14.21 -29.19 -7.20
N LYS A 563 -13.09 -29.57 -7.81
CA LYS A 563 -12.97 -29.81 -9.27
C LYS A 563 -13.88 -30.91 -9.82
N ARG A 564 -14.27 -31.89 -8.99
CA ARG A 564 -15.23 -32.94 -9.37
C ARG A 564 -16.68 -32.55 -9.11
N ALA A 565 -16.90 -31.74 -8.09
CA ALA A 565 -18.23 -31.37 -7.63
C ALA A 565 -18.84 -30.22 -8.45
N VAL A 566 -18.03 -29.35 -9.06
CA VAL A 566 -18.48 -28.19 -9.82
C VAL A 566 -18.11 -28.36 -11.28
N ALA A 567 -19.06 -28.09 -12.18
CA ALA A 567 -18.82 -28.13 -13.63
C ALA A 567 -17.99 -26.94 -14.16
N ALA A 568 -17.92 -25.86 -13.37
CA ALA A 568 -17.11 -24.67 -13.62
C ALA A 568 -15.60 -24.96 -13.61
N THR A 569 -14.83 -24.11 -14.27
CA THR A 569 -13.37 -24.10 -14.13
C THR A 569 -13.02 -23.67 -12.71
N VAL A 570 -12.49 -24.60 -11.91
CA VAL A 570 -11.99 -24.30 -10.56
C VAL A 570 -10.55 -23.85 -10.65
N ILE A 571 -10.32 -22.59 -10.27
CA ILE A 571 -9.01 -21.94 -10.29
C ILE A 571 -8.54 -21.84 -8.83
N ASP A 572 -7.46 -22.56 -8.55
CA ASP A 572 -6.79 -22.55 -7.26
C ASP A 572 -5.67 -21.50 -7.32
N GLY A 573 -5.72 -20.52 -6.42
CA GLY A 573 -4.78 -19.42 -6.42
C GLY A 573 -4.78 -18.60 -5.14
N ASN A 574 -3.59 -18.42 -4.57
CA ASN A 574 -3.30 -17.50 -3.45
C ASN A 574 -3.49 -16.02 -3.81
N VAL A 575 -3.96 -15.70 -5.02
CA VAL A 575 -3.97 -14.35 -5.55
C VAL A 575 -5.36 -14.07 -6.13
N ILE A 576 -6.41 -14.19 -5.32
CA ILE A 576 -7.67 -13.53 -5.65
C ILE A 576 -7.45 -12.03 -5.42
N ARG A 577 -6.96 -11.33 -6.45
CA ARG A 577 -6.90 -9.86 -6.47
C ARG A 577 -8.29 -9.34 -6.78
N LEU A 578 -9.05 -9.23 -5.74
CA LEU A 578 -10.36 -8.64 -5.79
C LEU A 578 -10.20 -7.16 -5.42
N TRP A 579 -11.00 -6.36 -6.12
CA TRP A 579 -10.81 -4.95 -6.36
C TRP A 579 -10.40 -4.12 -5.13
N ASN A 580 -9.27 -3.41 -5.31
CA ASN A 580 -8.75 -2.31 -4.51
C ASN A 580 -8.64 -1.09 -5.45
N PRO A 581 -8.82 0.18 -5.05
CA PRO A 581 -8.59 1.28 -5.99
C PRO A 581 -7.08 1.34 -6.28
N PHE A 582 -6.29 0.93 -5.29
CA PHE A 582 -4.91 0.49 -5.30
C PHE A 582 -4.71 -0.84 -6.07
N ASP A 583 -5.56 -1.24 -7.02
CA ASP A 583 -5.28 -2.32 -7.98
C ASP A 583 -5.42 -1.83 -9.44
N LEU A 584 -5.48 -0.50 -9.63
CA LEU A 584 -5.11 0.12 -10.90
C LEU A 584 -3.75 -0.37 -11.44
N TYR A 585 -2.92 -0.96 -10.56
CA TYR A 585 -1.61 -1.59 -10.80
C TYR A 585 -1.62 -2.81 -11.71
N GLY A 586 -2.74 -3.50 -11.89
CA GLY A 586 -2.84 -4.66 -12.79
C GLY A 586 -3.24 -4.32 -14.23
N ALA A 587 -3.77 -3.11 -14.49
CA ALA A 587 -4.55 -2.82 -15.68
C ALA A 587 -3.79 -2.03 -16.76
N LEU A 588 -2.63 -2.52 -17.16
CA LEU A 588 -1.92 -1.97 -18.32
C LEU A 588 -2.53 -2.57 -19.61
N SER A 589 -3.66 -2.01 -20.08
CA SER A 589 -4.19 -2.09 -21.47
C SER A 589 -5.36 -1.09 -21.69
N PRO A 590 -5.51 -0.44 -22.88
CA PRO A 590 -6.13 0.90 -23.02
C PRO A 590 -7.64 0.87 -23.38
N PRO A 591 -8.36 2.00 -23.63
CA PRO A 591 -8.07 3.44 -23.41
C PRO A 591 -9.00 4.19 -22.41
N GLY A 592 -8.42 4.86 -21.42
CA GLY A 592 -8.20 6.31 -21.50
C GLY A 592 -9.19 7.31 -20.87
N SER A 593 -10.43 6.98 -20.52
CA SER A 593 -11.32 7.94 -19.83
C SER A 593 -11.95 7.33 -18.59
N ALA A 594 -12.50 8.18 -17.71
CA ALA A 594 -13.39 7.72 -16.65
C ALA A 594 -14.44 6.73 -17.22
N ALA A 595 -14.93 6.96 -18.44
CA ALA A 595 -15.84 6.05 -19.16
C ALA A 595 -15.34 4.60 -19.32
N ARG A 596 -14.02 4.34 -19.30
CA ARG A 596 -13.44 2.97 -19.38
C ARG A 596 -12.86 2.43 -18.07
N LEU A 597 -12.52 3.29 -17.08
CA LEU A 597 -12.50 2.86 -15.66
C LEU A 597 -13.88 2.27 -15.34
N LEU A 598 -14.92 3.04 -15.67
CA LEU A 598 -16.32 2.65 -15.64
C LEU A 598 -16.65 1.48 -16.57
N ALA A 599 -16.02 1.34 -17.75
CA ALA A 599 -16.23 0.18 -18.61
C ALA A 599 -15.47 -1.07 -18.15
N ARG A 600 -14.35 -0.99 -17.41
CA ARG A 600 -13.73 -2.15 -16.75
C ARG A 600 -14.54 -2.55 -15.51
N PHE A 601 -15.22 -1.63 -14.84
CA PHE A 601 -16.28 -1.99 -13.89
C PHE A 601 -17.43 -2.72 -14.58
N ARG A 602 -17.91 -2.21 -15.72
CA ARG A 602 -19.00 -2.82 -16.52
C ARG A 602 -18.61 -4.11 -17.27
N ASN A 603 -17.34 -4.29 -17.65
CA ASN A 603 -16.83 -5.39 -18.49
C ASN A 603 -15.84 -6.32 -17.75
N GLU A 604 -15.74 -6.22 -16.43
CA GLU A 604 -15.52 -7.38 -15.56
C GLU A 604 -14.12 -8.05 -15.55
N HIS A 605 -13.08 -7.44 -16.13
CA HIS A 605 -11.74 -8.05 -16.25
C HIS A 605 -10.99 -8.35 -14.92
N TRP A 606 -11.48 -7.91 -13.76
CA TRP A 606 -10.78 -8.01 -12.46
C TRP A 606 -10.97 -9.34 -11.74
N LEU A 607 -12.05 -10.05 -12.06
CA LEU A 607 -12.26 -11.43 -11.65
C LEU A 607 -11.80 -12.42 -12.74
N ASP A 608 -11.52 -11.91 -13.95
CA ASP A 608 -11.23 -12.72 -15.13
C ASP A 608 -9.73 -12.86 -15.48
N ASP A 609 -8.87 -11.90 -15.08
CA ASP A 609 -7.43 -11.84 -15.41
C ASP A 609 -6.51 -12.61 -14.42
N LEU A 610 -6.98 -13.74 -13.86
CA LEU A 610 -6.18 -14.64 -13.00
C LEU A 610 -6.04 -16.05 -13.58
#